data_AF-A0A7X7ANY7-F1
#
_entry.id   AF-A0A7X7ANY7-F1
#
_cell.length_a   1.000
_cell.length_b   1.000
_cell.length_c   1.000
_cell.angle_alpha   90.00
_cell.angle_beta   90.00
_cell.angle_gamma   90.00
#
_symmetry.space_group_name_H-M   'P 1'
#
loop_
_entity.id
_entity.type
_entity.pdbx_description
1 polymer ?
#
loop_
_entity_poly.entity_id
_entity_poly.type
_entity_poly.pdbx_seq_one_letter_code
_entity_poly.pdbx_strand_id
1 'polypeptide(L)' 'NYVIVTQETYQPEIKRRVKIPNICKEFNIHYIDMLRFIRDIGIRFD' A
#
# COMPACT_ATOMS: atom_id res chain seq x y z
N ASN A 1 -6.54 -6.05 -14.16
CA ASN A 1 -5.56 -5.13 -13.54
C ASN A 1 -5.66 -5.33 -12.04
N TYR A 2 -4.59 -5.74 -11.37
CA TYR A 2 -4.58 -6.00 -9.92
C TYR A 2 -3.64 -5.00 -9.24
N VAL A 3 -3.98 -4.58 -8.01
CA VAL A 3 -3.15 -3.67 -7.22
C VAL A 3 -3.08 -4.15 -5.77
N ILE A 4 -1.92 -3.99 -5.15
CA ILE A 4 -1.75 -4.28 -3.73
C ILE A 4 -2.26 -3.09 -2.92
N VAL A 5 -3.16 -3.36 -1.98
CA VAL A 5 -3.67 -2.36 -1.02
C VAL A 5 -3.10 -2.68 0.35
N THR A 6 -2.53 -1.68 1.03
CA THR A 6 -1.99 -1.86 2.38
C THR A 6 -2.25 -0.65 3.27
N GLN A 7 -2.36 -0.89 4.58
CA GLN A 7 -2.39 0.16 5.60
C GLN A 7 -0.99 0.46 6.17
N GLU A 8 0.04 -0.25 5.69
CA GLU A 8 1.41 -0.01 6.11
C GLU A 8 2.02 1.21 5.40
N THR A 9 2.89 1.92 6.11
CA THR A 9 3.71 3.01 5.53
C THR A 9 5.10 2.50 5.20
N TYR A 10 5.66 2.98 4.08
CA TYR A 10 7.05 2.76 3.68
C TYR A 10 8.02 3.15 4.79
N GLN A 11 8.87 2.22 5.22
CA GLN A 11 9.92 2.43 6.23
C GLN A 11 11.11 1.53 5.89
N PRO A 12 12.06 1.97 5.05
CA PRO A 12 13.13 1.10 4.52
C PRO A 12 14.13 0.65 5.60
N GLU A 13 14.27 1.43 6.68
CA GLU A 13 15.23 1.15 7.75
C GLU A 13 14.71 0.16 8.80
N ILE A 14 13.47 -0.35 8.64
CA ILE A 14 12.88 -1.28 9.60
C ILE A 14 13.58 -2.65 9.53
N LYS A 15 14.16 -3.09 10.66
CA LYS A 15 14.89 -4.37 10.74
C LYS A 15 14.08 -5.53 11.34
N ARG A 16 12.99 -5.22 12.05
CA ARG A 16 12.18 -6.23 12.79
C ARG A 16 11.20 -7.02 11.92
N ARG A 17 10.74 -6.43 10.81
CA ARG A 17 9.75 -7.03 9.90
C ARG A 17 9.79 -6.32 8.56
N VAL A 18 9.78 -7.08 7.46
CA VAL A 18 9.64 -6.54 6.11
C VAL A 18 8.21 -6.04 5.91
N LYS A 19 8.08 -4.79 5.46
CA LYS A 19 6.79 -4.17 5.15
C LYS A 19 6.43 -4.30 3.69
N ILE A 20 5.13 -4.38 3.39
CA ILE A 20 4.63 -4.48 2.02
C ILE A 20 5.08 -3.30 1.14
N PRO A 21 4.99 -2.02 1.55
CA PRO A 21 5.48 -0.91 0.73
C PRO A 21 6.97 -0.97 0.41
N ASN A 22 7.80 -1.56 1.27
CA ASN A 22 9.24 -1.64 1.05
C ASN A 22 9.55 -2.58 -0.12
N ILE A 23 8.95 -3.78 -0.10
CA ILE A 23 9.14 -4.74 -1.20
C ILE A 23 8.45 -4.23 -2.48
N CYS A 24 7.28 -3.59 -2.36
CA CYS A 24 6.62 -3.06 -3.55
C CYS A 24 7.48 -2.00 -4.24
N LYS A 25 8.16 -1.14 -3.47
CA LYS A 25 9.08 -0.15 -4.03
C LYS A 25 10.34 -0.80 -4.64
N GLU A 26 10.95 -1.76 -3.95
CA GLU A 26 12.16 -2.46 -4.42
C GLU A 26 11.93 -3.21 -5.73
N PHE A 27 10.79 -3.89 -5.85
CA PHE A 27 10.43 -4.68 -7.03
C PHE A 27 9.61 -3.90 -8.07
N ASN A 28 9.44 -2.58 -7.91
CA ASN A 28 8.63 -1.74 -8.79
C ASN A 28 7.19 -2.25 -8.98
N ILE A 29 6.61 -2.83 -7.93
CA ILE A 29 5.22 -3.30 -7.90
C ILE A 29 4.31 -2.14 -7.51
N HIS A 30 3.26 -1.92 -8.30
CA HIS A 30 2.27 -0.89 -8.00
C HIS A 30 1.46 -1.24 -6.75
N TYR A 31 1.38 -0.29 -5.81
CA TYR A 31 0.60 -0.42 -4.58
C TYR A 31 -0.04 0.92 -4.22
N ILE A 32 -1.15 0.85 -3.49
CA ILE A 32 -1.87 2.02 -2.98
C ILE A 32 -2.16 1.85 -1.49
N ASP A 33 -2.36 2.98 -0.81
CA ASP A 33 -2.86 2.98 0.56
C ASP A 33 -4.39 2.79 0.60
N MET A 34 -4.89 2.40 1.77
CA MET A 34 -6.32 2.16 2.02
C MET A 34 -7.20 3.39 1.69
N LEU A 35 -6.74 4.61 1.96
CA LEU A 35 -7.52 5.82 1.68
C LEU A 35 -7.64 6.08 0.19
N ARG A 36 -6.57 5.84 -0.60
CA ARG A 36 -6.64 5.86 -2.06
C ARG A 36 -7.59 4.80 -2.57
N PHE A 37 -7.48 3.57 -2.07
CA PHE A 37 -8.36 2.48 -2.47
C PHE A 37 -9.84 2.83 -2.29
N ILE A 38 -10.23 3.32 -1.11
CA ILE A 38 -11.61 3.73 -0.80
C ILE A 38 -12.11 4.81 -1.78
N ARG A 39 -11.26 5.81 -2.10
CA ARG A 39 -11.56 6.86 -3.08
C ARG A 39 -11.75 6.29 -4.48
N ASP A 40 -10.89 5.37 -4.91
CA ASP A 40 -10.91 4.77 -6.24
C ASP A 40 -12.14 3.89 -6.46
N ILE A 41 -12.60 3.17 -5.43
CA ILE A 41 -13.82 2.35 -5.51
C ILE A 41 -15.11 3.14 -5.27
N GLY A 42 -15.00 4.43 -4.94
CA GLY A 42 -16.15 5.32 -4.77
C GLY A 42 -17.02 5.02 -3.54
N ILE A 43 -16.49 4.37 -2.51
CA ILE A 43 -17.23 4.19 -1.24
C ILE A 43 -17.49 5.57 -0.63
N ARG A 44 -18.76 5.82 -0.31
CA ARG A 44 -19.21 6.98 0.45
C ARG A 44 -19.68 6.50 1.82
N PHE A 45 -19.23 7.16 2.86
CA PHE A 45 -19.74 6.95 4.21
C PHE A 45 -20.85 7.98 4.44
N ASP A 46 -22.04 7.51 4.81
CA ASP A 46 -23.18 8.33 5.26
C ASP A 46 -22.99 8.73 6.73
#